data_AF-A0A9E4FHW7-F1
#
_entry.id   AF-A0A9E4FHW7-F1
#
_cell.length_a   1.000
_cell.length_b   1.000
_cell.length_c   1.000
_cell.angle_alpha   90.00
_cell.angle_beta   90.00
_cell.angle_gamma   90.00
#
_symmetry.space_group_name_H-M   'P 1'
#
loop_
_entity.id
_entity.type
_entity.pdbx_description
1 polymer ?
#
loop_
_entity_poly.entity_id
_entity_poly.type
_entity_poly.pdbx_seq_one_letter_code
_entity_poly.pdbx_strand_id
1 'polypeptide(L)' 'LKADYALLLAHNDDTLGNLVYMRCESNWNPIMAMAADVTIVEVDEVVQPGALDPELIITPGIYVDRIVAVGEKPSETRN' A
#
# COMPACT_ATOMS: atom_id res chain seq x y z
N LEU A 1 9.40 -8.46 14.90
CA LEU A 1 9.80 -9.30 13.75
C LEU A 1 10.71 -8.48 12.87
N LYS A 2 11.65 -9.11 12.16
CA LYS A 2 12.44 -8.46 11.10
C LYS A 2 12.48 -9.40 9.90
N ALA A 3 12.10 -8.90 8.72
CA ALA A 3 12.11 -9.65 7.47
C ALA A 3 13.03 -8.97 6.45
N ASP A 4 13.55 -9.74 5.50
CA ASP A 4 14.31 -9.16 4.38
C ASP A 4 13.35 -8.44 3.40
N TYR A 5 12.15 -8.99 3.21
CA TYR A 5 11.14 -8.46 2.29
C TYR A 5 9.73 -8.49 2.89
N ALA A 6 8.93 -7.47 2.58
CA ALA A 6 7.49 -7.43 2.78
C ALA A 6 6.77 -7.26 1.43
N LEU A 7 5.77 -8.11 1.17
CA LEU A 7 4.89 -8.02 0.01
C LEU A 7 3.50 -7.64 0.51
N LEU A 8 3.04 -6.45 0.15
CA LEU A 8 1.82 -5.85 0.69
C LEU A 8 0.82 -5.51 -0.41
N LEU A 9 -0.43 -5.37 -0.01
CA LEU A 9 -1.51 -4.86 -0.85
C LEU A 9 -1.99 -3.52 -0.28
N ALA A 10 -2.19 -2.54 -1.13
CA ALA A 10 -2.87 -1.29 -0.79
C ALA A 10 -3.81 -0.89 -1.91
N HIS A 11 -4.70 0.05 -1.61
CA HIS A 11 -5.69 0.51 -2.58
C HIS A 11 -5.10 1.62 -3.46
N ASN A 12 -4.54 2.66 -2.83
CA ASN A 12 -3.96 3.80 -3.53
C ASN A 12 -2.52 4.08 -3.12
N ASP A 13 -1.73 4.61 -4.07
CA ASP A 13 -0.44 5.25 -3.86
C ASP A 13 -0.42 6.65 -4.52
N ASP A 14 0.31 7.62 -3.94
CA ASP A 14 0.44 8.99 -4.48
C ASP A 14 1.73 9.27 -5.25
N THR A 15 2.42 8.24 -5.76
CA THR A 15 3.76 8.27 -6.36
C THR A 15 4.92 8.63 -5.43
N LEU A 16 4.63 9.15 -4.23
CA LEU A 16 5.62 9.36 -3.17
C LEU A 16 5.72 8.16 -2.22
N GLY A 17 4.91 7.11 -2.44
CA GLY A 17 4.85 5.92 -1.63
C GLY A 17 3.77 5.96 -0.55
N ASN A 18 2.97 7.03 -0.42
CA ASN A 18 1.97 7.11 0.64
C ASN A 18 0.78 6.23 0.32
N LEU A 19 0.39 5.37 1.26
CA LEU A 19 -0.62 4.34 1.03
C LEU A 19 -1.91 4.59 1.79
N VAL A 20 -3.00 4.45 1.06
CA VAL A 20 -4.36 4.29 1.59
C VAL A 20 -4.82 2.86 1.32
N TYR A 21 -5.51 2.27 2.28
CA TYR A 21 -5.96 0.88 2.25
C TYR A 21 -7.48 0.79 2.17
N MET A 22 -7.99 -0.28 1.57
CA MET A 22 -9.42 -0.56 1.60
C MET A 22 -9.73 -1.68 2.60
N ARG A 23 -10.88 -1.57 3.28
CA ARG A 23 -11.49 -2.66 4.06
C ARG A 23 -10.57 -3.18 5.17
N CYS A 24 -10.09 -4.42 5.06
CA CYS A 24 -9.30 -5.09 6.09
C CYS A 24 -7.79 -5.10 5.78
N GLU A 25 -7.35 -4.46 4.71
CA GLU A 25 -5.92 -4.42 4.32
C GLU A 25 -5.08 -3.57 5.30
N SER A 26 -5.71 -2.69 6.07
CA SER A 26 -5.01 -1.86 7.06
C SER A 26 -4.60 -2.60 8.35
N ASN A 27 -4.91 -3.89 8.49
CA ASN A 27 -4.66 -4.65 9.73
C ASN A 27 -3.17 -4.94 9.99
N TRP A 28 -2.47 -5.48 9.00
CA TRP A 28 -1.09 -5.96 9.11
C TRP A 28 -0.14 -5.25 8.17
N ASN A 29 -0.63 -4.74 7.03
CA ASN A 29 0.23 -4.13 6.02
C ASN A 29 1.10 -2.99 6.59
N PRO A 30 0.59 -2.05 7.41
CA PRO A 30 1.43 -0.99 7.97
C PRO A 30 2.54 -1.53 8.88
N ILE A 31 2.21 -2.52 9.73
CA ILE A 31 3.18 -3.12 10.65
C ILE A 31 4.26 -3.88 9.88
N MET A 32 3.88 -4.58 8.81
CA MET A 32 4.80 -5.33 7.96
C MET A 32 5.71 -4.40 7.14
N ALA A 33 5.19 -3.26 6.65
CA ALA A 33 5.98 -2.23 5.95
C ALA A 33 7.14 -1.70 6.81
N MET A 34 6.90 -1.53 8.11
CA MET A 34 7.91 -1.06 9.07
C MET A 34 8.87 -2.16 9.54
N ALA A 35 8.56 -3.44 9.27
CA ALA A 35 9.27 -4.59 9.80
C ALA A 35 10.16 -5.30 8.77
N ALA A 36 10.30 -4.76 7.55
CA ALA A 36 11.11 -5.32 6.49
C ALA A 36 12.23 -4.38 6.04
N ASP A 37 13.33 -4.94 5.54
CA ASP A 37 14.41 -4.17 4.92
C ASP A 37 14.02 -3.67 3.52
N VAL A 38 13.13 -4.37 2.81
CA VAL A 38 12.55 -3.94 1.52
C VAL A 38 11.04 -4.20 1.48
N THR A 39 10.27 -3.15 1.24
CA THR A 39 8.80 -3.21 1.12
C THR A 39 8.35 -3.01 -0.33
N ILE A 40 7.64 -3.99 -0.87
CA ILE A 40 7.08 -3.99 -2.21
C ILE A 40 5.56 -4.04 -2.09
N VAL A 41 4.88 -3.07 -2.70
CA VAL A 41 3.44 -2.91 -2.54
C VAL A 41 2.75 -2.94 -3.89
N GLU A 42 1.77 -3.82 -3.99
CA GLU A 42 0.81 -3.84 -5.09
C GLU A 42 -0.30 -2.83 -4.81
N VAL A 43 -0.62 -1.99 -5.79
CA VAL A 43 -1.68 -0.98 -5.68
C VAL A 43 -2.66 -1.04 -6.83
N ASP A 44 -3.94 -0.84 -6.52
CA ASP A 44 -5.02 -0.83 -7.51
C ASP A 44 -4.97 0.46 -8.35
N GLU A 45 -4.72 1.60 -7.70
CA GLU A 45 -4.69 2.91 -8.36
C GLU A 45 -3.50 3.76 -7.89
N VAL A 46 -2.81 4.39 -8.84
CA VAL A 46 -1.76 5.39 -8.57
C VAL A 46 -2.30 6.77 -8.90
N VAL A 47 -2.31 7.65 -7.92
CA VAL A 47 -2.79 9.04 -8.03
C VAL A 47 -1.62 10.02 -7.98
N GLN A 48 -1.87 11.29 -8.30
CA GLN A 48 -0.85 12.33 -8.19
C GLN A 48 -0.62 12.75 -6.73
N PRO A 49 0.59 13.22 -6.38
CA PRO A 49 0.87 13.77 -5.05
C PRO A 49 -0.15 14.84 -4.64
N GLY A 50 -0.65 14.73 -3.40
CA GLY A 50 -1.66 15.65 -2.85
C GLY A 50 -3.11 15.32 -3.25
N ALA A 51 -3.35 14.27 -4.03
CA ALA A 51 -4.70 13.77 -4.30
C ALA A 51 -5.26 12.88 -3.17
N LEU A 52 -4.39 12.26 -2.36
CA LEU A 52 -4.79 11.51 -1.17
C LEU A 52 -5.11 12.46 -0.01
N ASP A 53 -6.17 12.15 0.72
CA ASP A 53 -6.48 12.83 1.99
C ASP A 53 -5.39 12.48 3.03
N PRO A 54 -4.65 13.47 3.56
CA PRO A 54 -3.61 13.22 4.54
C PRO A 54 -4.09 12.48 5.81
N GLU A 55 -5.37 12.62 6.19
CA GLU A 55 -5.93 11.93 7.35
C GLU A 55 -6.19 10.44 7.09
N LEU A 56 -6.24 10.04 5.82
CA LEU A 56 -6.47 8.65 5.40
C LEU A 56 -5.18 7.90 5.10
N ILE A 57 -4.02 8.57 5.04
CA ILE A 57 -2.72 7.93 4.85
C ILE A 57 -2.38 7.11 6.10
N ILE A 58 -2.33 5.78 5.95
CA ILE A 58 -2.00 4.87 7.06
C ILE A 58 -0.53 4.49 7.05
N THR A 59 0.04 4.24 5.86
CA THR A 59 1.47 3.92 5.71
C THR A 59 2.16 5.04 4.96
N PRO A 60 3.00 5.84 5.64
CA PRO A 60 3.81 6.86 4.98
C PRO A 60 4.81 6.25 4.00
N GLY A 61 5.09 6.95 2.90
CA GLY A 61 5.98 6.46 1.84
C GLY A 61 7.42 6.19 2.25
N ILE A 62 7.85 6.67 3.42
CA ILE A 62 9.18 6.34 3.96
C ILE A 62 9.38 4.83 4.25
N TYR A 63 8.28 4.09 4.40
CA TYR A 63 8.31 2.64 4.63
C TYR A 63 8.10 1.81 3.36
N VAL A 64 8.08 2.46 2.19
CA VAL A 64 7.74 1.85 0.91
C VAL A 64 8.88 2.06 -0.07
N ASP A 65 9.44 0.96 -0.58
CA ASP A 65 10.57 1.00 -1.51
C ASP A 65 10.14 0.86 -2.96
N ARG A 66 9.09 0.07 -3.22
CA ARG A 66 8.65 -0.26 -4.58
C ARG A 66 7.14 -0.34 -4.66
N ILE A 67 6.58 0.32 -5.68
CA ILE A 67 5.17 0.26 -6.04
C ILE A 67 5.01 -0.55 -7.33
N VAL A 68 4.02 -1.43 -7.34
CA VAL A 68 3.56 -2.17 -8.52
C VAL A 68 2.10 -1.84 -8.76
N ALA A 69 1.84 -1.01 -9.77
CA ALA A 69 0.48 -0.70 -10.19
C ALA A 69 -0.09 -1.88 -11.00
N VAL A 70 -1.18 -2.47 -10.51
CA VAL A 70 -1.85 -3.59 -11.20
C VAL A 70 -3.18 -3.18 -11.84
N GLY A 71 -3.66 -1.97 -11.57
CA GLY A 71 -4.95 -1.48 -12.05
C GLY A 71 -6.10 -2.06 -11.22
N GLU A 72 -7.32 -1.67 -11.59
CA GLU A 72 -8.53 -2.13 -10.90
C GLU A 72 -8.61 -3.67 -10.95
N LYS A 73 -8.54 -4.30 -9.77
CA LYS A 73 -8.73 -5.75 -9.65
C LYS A 73 -10.14 -6.09 -10.14
N PRO A 74 -10.31 -7.19 -10.92
CA PRO A 74 -11.64 -7.68 -11.23
C PRO A 74 -12.41 -7.81 -9.93
N SER A 75 -13.60 -7.21 -9.85
CA SER A 75 -14.44 -7.34 -8.66
C SER A 75 -14.52 -8.83 -8.34
N GLU A 76 -13.96 -9.22 -7.20
CA GLU A 76 -14.08 -10.59 -6.73
C GLU A 76 -15.57 -10.85 -6.63
N THR A 77 -16.11 -11.55 -7.63
CA THR A 77 -17.49 -12.00 -7.61
C THR A 77 -17.53 -13.05 -6.51
N ARG A 78 -17.81 -12.58 -5.31
CA ARG A 78 -18.08 -13.39 -4.14
C ARG A 78 -19.36 -14.16 -4.44
N ASN A 79 -19.20 -15.39 -4.93
CA ASN A 79 -20.23 -16.42 -4.86
C ASN A 79 -20.56 -16.71 -3.39
#